data_AF-A0A385SU28-F1
#
_entry.id   AF-A0A385SU28-F1
#
_cell.length_a   1.000
_cell.length_b   1.000
_cell.length_c   1.000
_cell.angle_alpha   90.00
_cell.angle_beta   90.00
_cell.angle_gamma   90.00
#
_symmetry.space_group_name_H-M   'P 1'
#
loop_
_entity.id
_entity.type
_entity.pdbx_description
1 polymer ?
#
loop_
_entity_poly.entity_id
_entity_poly.type
_entity_poly.pdbx_seq_one_letter_code
_entity_poly.pdbx_strand_id
1 'polypeptide(L)'
;MDKLILGFITGILFAAVVRLLVINIREKRGLHEAKFRPKRLSSKARYVLRKVVFDFSIKKFNRDFVVNIKIKESIVMQLIHRAHFPELNIEESDIAFGIAIYIPLKPLSMAQRQKLERLLNEEVGKFVTVEQPFAYFLVDIRIAARFGGYLLARILKEIFRSEDADFELADEGSLPYR
;
A
#
# COMPACT_ATOMS: atom_id res chain seq x y z
N MET A 1 12.42 19.87 -45.35
CA MET A 1 11.28 18.96 -45.10
C MET A 1 11.72 17.71 -44.34
N ASP A 2 12.92 17.19 -44.63
CA ASP A 2 13.45 15.94 -44.06
C ASP A 2 13.65 15.94 -42.54
N LYS A 3 14.01 17.08 -41.95
CA LYS A 3 14.19 17.21 -40.48
C LYS A 3 12.87 17.09 -39.70
N LEU A 4 11.75 17.52 -40.29
CA LEU A 4 10.42 17.44 -39.66
C LEU A 4 9.88 16.01 -39.69
N ILE A 5 10.13 15.28 -40.79
CA ILE A 5 9.76 13.87 -40.92
C ILE A 5 10.57 13.02 -39.94
N LEU A 6 11.88 13.27 -39.82
CA LEU A 6 12.74 12.58 -38.87
C LEU A 6 12.34 12.84 -37.41
N GLY A 7 11.98 14.10 -37.07
CA GLY A 7 11.45 14.48 -35.76
C GLY A 7 10.11 13.79 -35.42
N PHE A 8 9.25 13.64 -36.42
CA PHE A 8 7.96 12.95 -36.24
C PHE A 8 8.14 11.45 -36.02
N ILE A 9 9.01 10.80 -36.81
CA ILE A 9 9.31 9.36 -36.66
C ILE A 9 9.95 9.09 -35.30
N THR A 10 10.92 9.91 -34.88
CA THR A 10 11.57 9.76 -33.56
C THR A 10 10.60 10.00 -32.41
N GLY A 11 9.67 10.96 -32.53
CA GLY A 11 8.61 11.18 -31.55
C GLY A 11 7.67 9.99 -31.40
N ILE A 12 7.25 9.36 -32.51
CA ILE A 12 6.42 8.15 -32.49
C ILE A 12 7.19 6.98 -31.85
N LEU A 13 8.46 6.80 -32.22
CA LEU A 13 9.28 5.72 -31.68
C LEU A 13 9.46 5.88 -30.16
N PHE A 14 9.73 7.10 -29.71
CA PHE A 14 9.87 7.42 -28.29
C PHE A 14 8.56 7.18 -27.52
N ALA A 15 7.42 7.63 -28.06
CA ALA A 15 6.11 7.38 -27.47
C ALA A 15 5.79 5.86 -27.38
N ALA A 16 6.17 5.09 -28.39
CA ALA A 16 6.00 3.63 -28.38
C ALA A 16 6.87 2.95 -27.32
N VAL A 17 8.13 3.36 -27.18
CA VAL A 17 9.05 2.86 -26.14
C VAL A 17 8.54 3.21 -24.73
N VAL A 18 8.12 4.45 -24.50
CA VAL A 18 7.52 4.87 -23.22
C VAL A 18 6.26 4.06 -22.92
N ARG A 19 5.39 3.85 -23.91
CA ARG A 19 4.18 3.04 -23.74
C ARG A 19 4.50 1.58 -23.40
N LEU A 20 5.47 0.98 -24.09
CA LEU A 20 5.94 -0.39 -23.80
C LEU A 20 6.55 -0.51 -22.40
N LEU A 21 7.33 0.48 -21.97
CA LEU A 21 7.88 0.54 -20.60
C LEU A 21 6.76 0.64 -19.56
N VAL A 22 5.77 1.51 -19.78
CA VAL A 22 4.61 1.66 -18.87
C VAL A 22 3.78 0.37 -18.81
N ILE A 23 3.56 -0.30 -19.94
CA ILE A 23 2.87 -1.60 -19.99
C ILE A 23 3.66 -2.66 -19.24
N ASN A 24 4.96 -2.80 -19.48
CA ASN A 24 5.82 -3.76 -18.78
C ASN A 24 5.88 -3.51 -17.26
N ILE A 25 5.90 -2.25 -16.82
CA ILE A 25 5.85 -1.90 -15.40
C ILE A 25 4.50 -2.29 -14.78
N ARG A 26 3.39 -2.03 -15.49
CA ARG A 26 2.04 -2.45 -15.07
C ARG A 26 1.90 -3.97 -15.03
N GLU A 27 2.40 -4.68 -16.04
CA GLU A 27 2.35 -6.13 -16.10
C GLU A 27 3.18 -6.76 -14.98
N LYS A 28 4.39 -6.25 -14.68
CA LYS A 28 5.17 -6.70 -13.53
C LYS A 28 4.43 -6.53 -12.20
N ARG A 29 3.77 -5.38 -11.99
CA ARG A 29 2.96 -5.09 -10.78
C ARG A 29 1.67 -5.92 -10.68
N GLY A 30 1.26 -6.64 -11.73
CA GLY A 30 0.07 -7.51 -11.74
C GLY A 30 0.36 -9.02 -11.88
N LEU A 31 1.55 -9.40 -12.37
CA LEU A 31 1.96 -10.79 -12.62
C LEU A 31 2.00 -11.64 -11.34
N HIS A 32 2.33 -11.05 -10.20
CA HIS A 32 2.31 -11.75 -8.91
C HIS A 32 0.94 -11.78 -8.25
N GLU A 33 0.02 -10.85 -8.58
CA GLU A 33 -1.36 -10.89 -8.10
C GLU A 33 -2.09 -12.15 -8.61
N ALA A 34 -1.83 -12.56 -9.86
CA ALA A 34 -2.38 -13.79 -10.43
C ALA A 34 -1.84 -15.07 -9.77
N LYS A 35 -0.57 -15.07 -9.34
CA LYS A 35 0.10 -16.21 -8.68
C LYS A 35 -0.25 -16.32 -7.19
N PHE A 36 -0.50 -15.21 -6.50
CA PHE A 36 -0.78 -15.20 -5.07
C PHE A 36 -2.28 -15.36 -4.80
N ARG A 37 -2.77 -16.61 -4.77
CA ARG A 37 -4.19 -16.95 -4.52
C ARG A 37 -4.46 -17.57 -3.15
N PRO A 38 -4.34 -16.86 -2.01
CA PRO A 38 -5.31 -17.02 -0.95
C PRO A 38 -6.53 -16.16 -1.31
N LYS A 39 -7.49 -16.73 -2.07
CA LYS A 39 -8.71 -16.01 -2.52
C LYS A 39 -9.46 -15.40 -1.33
N ARG A 40 -9.46 -16.05 -0.16
CA ARG A 40 -10.21 -15.59 1.02
C ARG A 40 -9.59 -14.34 1.66
N LEU A 41 -8.33 -14.39 2.06
CA LEU A 41 -7.68 -13.26 2.75
C LEU A 41 -7.57 -12.01 1.86
N SER A 42 -7.16 -12.19 0.59
CA SER A 42 -7.11 -11.08 -0.37
C SER A 42 -8.48 -10.47 -0.63
N SER A 43 -9.55 -11.27 -0.70
CA SER A 43 -10.92 -10.77 -0.85
C SER A 43 -11.42 -10.05 0.41
N LYS A 44 -11.11 -10.57 1.61
CA LYS A 44 -11.42 -9.92 2.90
C LYS A 44 -10.74 -8.55 2.98
N ALA A 45 -9.43 -8.50 2.77
CA ALA A 45 -8.65 -7.25 2.78
C ALA A 45 -9.16 -6.24 1.73
N ARG A 46 -9.42 -6.69 0.50
CA ARG A 46 -9.98 -5.84 -0.56
C ARG A 46 -11.39 -5.32 -0.24
N TYR A 47 -12.23 -6.14 0.41
CA TYR A 47 -13.55 -5.72 0.86
C TYR A 47 -13.44 -4.64 1.93
N VAL A 48 -12.60 -4.84 2.95
CA VAL A 48 -12.33 -3.88 4.02
C VAL A 48 -11.84 -2.55 3.45
N LEU A 49 -10.84 -2.56 2.58
CA LEU A 49 -10.32 -1.34 1.95
C LEU A 49 -11.39 -0.59 1.14
N ARG A 50 -12.20 -1.30 0.37
CA ARG A 50 -13.33 -0.68 -0.37
C ARG A 50 -14.34 -0.06 0.57
N LYS A 51 -14.66 -0.73 1.67
CA LYS A 51 -15.58 -0.22 2.69
C LYS A 51 -15.00 1.04 3.35
N VAL A 52 -13.71 1.06 3.68
CA VAL A 52 -13.02 2.25 4.21
C VAL A 52 -13.10 3.42 3.23
N VAL A 53 -12.75 3.21 1.96
CA VAL A 53 -12.87 4.26 0.93
C VAL A 53 -14.32 4.78 0.87
N PHE A 54 -15.30 3.88 0.80
CA PHE A 54 -16.70 4.27 0.69
C PHE A 54 -17.20 5.04 1.93
N ASP A 55 -16.98 4.50 3.13
CA ASP A 55 -17.53 5.05 4.36
C ASP A 55 -16.86 6.38 4.73
N PHE A 56 -15.55 6.53 4.49
CA PHE A 56 -14.77 7.66 5.00
C PHE A 56 -14.40 8.69 3.94
N SER A 57 -14.27 8.30 2.66
CA SER A 57 -14.05 9.26 1.57
C SER A 57 -15.37 9.77 0.99
N ILE A 58 -16.33 8.87 0.73
CA ILE A 58 -17.55 9.18 -0.03
C ILE A 58 -18.70 9.56 0.92
N LYS A 59 -19.04 8.69 1.88
CA LYS A 59 -20.24 8.88 2.72
C LYS A 59 -20.06 9.95 3.80
N LYS A 60 -18.91 9.96 4.47
CA LYS A 60 -18.60 10.88 5.59
C LYS A 60 -17.68 12.04 5.21
N PHE A 61 -17.29 12.14 3.92
CA PHE A 61 -16.41 13.16 3.35
C PHE A 61 -15.08 13.39 4.08
N ASN A 62 -14.04 12.68 3.64
CA ASN A 62 -12.66 12.81 4.12
C ASN A 62 -12.49 12.71 5.64
N ARG A 63 -13.27 11.83 6.29
CA ARG A 63 -13.11 11.57 7.73
C ARG A 63 -11.92 10.66 7.99
N ASP A 64 -11.36 10.86 9.17
CA ASP A 64 -10.32 10.01 9.70
C ASP A 64 -10.82 8.59 10.00
N PHE A 65 -9.89 7.63 9.96
CA PHE A 65 -10.11 6.23 10.29
C PHE A 65 -8.80 5.56 10.76
N VAL A 66 -8.97 4.57 11.62
CA VAL A 66 -7.94 3.58 11.96
C VAL A 66 -8.55 2.20 11.83
N VAL A 67 -7.93 1.31 11.06
CA VAL A 67 -8.30 -0.11 11.01
C VAL A 67 -7.14 -0.93 11.54
N ASN A 68 -7.37 -1.59 12.66
CA ASN A 68 -6.44 -2.54 13.25
C ASN A 68 -6.49 -3.85 12.45
N ILE A 69 -5.31 -4.35 12.09
CA ILE A 69 -5.13 -5.69 11.54
C ILE A 69 -4.55 -6.56 12.64
N LYS A 70 -5.34 -7.53 13.11
CA LYS A 70 -5.01 -8.37 14.26
C LYS A 70 -4.71 -9.82 13.86
N ILE A 71 -3.79 -10.44 14.59
CA ILE A 71 -3.55 -11.89 14.58
C ILE A 71 -3.53 -12.34 16.04
N LYS A 72 -4.43 -13.26 16.41
CA LYS A 72 -4.55 -13.79 17.79
C LYS A 72 -4.54 -12.65 18.83
N GLU A 73 -5.45 -11.68 18.66
CA GLU A 73 -5.60 -10.47 19.48
C GLU A 73 -4.46 -9.42 19.40
N SER A 74 -3.32 -9.74 18.81
CA SER A 74 -2.21 -8.79 18.68
C SER A 74 -2.34 -7.94 17.42
N ILE A 75 -2.25 -6.62 17.54
CA ILE A 75 -2.20 -5.71 16.39
C ILE A 75 -0.85 -5.88 15.69
N VAL A 76 -0.88 -6.31 14.43
CA VAL A 76 0.34 -6.54 13.63
C VAL A 76 0.57 -5.45 12.59
N MET A 77 -0.49 -4.77 12.16
CA MET A 77 -0.46 -3.67 11.19
C MET A 77 -1.70 -2.80 11.39
N GLN A 78 -1.68 -1.60 10.82
CA GLN A 78 -2.85 -0.72 10.80
C GLN A 78 -3.04 -0.08 9.42
N LEU A 79 -4.29 0.16 9.04
CA LEU A 79 -4.64 1.04 7.93
C LEU A 79 -5.08 2.37 8.53
N ILE A 80 -4.40 3.44 8.16
CA ILE A 80 -4.60 4.75 8.77
C ILE A 80 -4.77 5.77 7.65
N HIS A 81 -5.54 6.83 7.91
CA HIS A 81 -5.64 7.94 6.98
C HIS A 81 -4.25 8.56 6.75
N ARG A 82 -3.82 8.72 5.49
CA ARG A 82 -2.44 9.16 5.17
C ARG A 82 -2.07 10.53 5.75
N ALA A 83 -3.07 11.40 5.97
CA ALA A 83 -2.88 12.72 6.56
C ALA A 83 -2.23 12.69 7.96
N HIS A 84 -2.24 11.54 8.63
CA HIS A 84 -1.55 11.32 9.91
C HIS A 84 -0.02 11.28 9.82
N PHE A 85 0.54 11.15 8.62
CA PHE A 85 1.97 10.96 8.42
C PHE A 85 2.56 12.14 7.64
N PRO A 86 3.25 13.08 8.29
CA PRO A 86 3.90 14.21 7.63
C PRO A 86 4.84 13.80 6.49
N GLU A 87 5.47 12.63 6.60
CA GLU A 87 6.36 12.06 5.60
C GLU A 87 5.66 11.73 4.27
N LEU A 88 4.32 11.63 4.29
CA LEU A 88 3.49 11.41 3.11
C LEU A 88 2.80 12.69 2.60
N ASN A 89 2.91 13.82 3.31
CA ASN A 89 2.19 15.06 3.01
C ASN A 89 3.15 16.18 2.63
N ILE A 90 3.79 16.04 1.47
CA ILE A 90 4.82 16.98 1.00
C ILE A 90 4.16 18.18 0.29
N GLU A 91 2.98 17.98 -0.31
CA GLU A 91 2.23 19.01 -1.01
C GLU A 91 0.89 19.34 -0.31
N GLU A 92 0.39 20.57 -0.42
CA GLU A 92 -0.93 20.96 0.14
C GLU A 92 -2.10 20.14 -0.42
N SER A 93 -1.93 19.48 -1.56
CA SER A 93 -2.93 18.57 -2.14
C SER A 93 -2.98 17.19 -1.47
N ASP A 94 -2.04 16.88 -0.57
CA ASP A 94 -1.92 15.57 0.09
C ASP A 94 -2.89 15.37 1.28
N ILE A 95 -3.64 16.41 1.66
CA ILE A 95 -4.71 16.32 2.69
C ILE A 95 -5.95 15.57 2.16
N ALA A 96 -5.99 15.28 0.86
CA ALA A 96 -7.04 14.48 0.25
C ALA A 96 -7.06 13.05 0.81
N PHE A 97 -8.24 12.44 0.78
CA PHE A 97 -8.44 11.10 1.32
C PHE A 97 -7.44 10.10 0.75
N GLY A 98 -6.78 9.35 1.65
CA GLY A 98 -5.89 8.27 1.26
C GLY A 98 -5.60 7.33 2.41
N ILE A 99 -5.24 6.10 2.06
CA ILE A 99 -4.96 5.03 3.00
C ILE A 99 -3.45 4.79 3.00
N ALA A 100 -2.86 4.84 4.19
CA ALA A 100 -1.50 4.39 4.44
C ALA A 100 -1.52 3.09 5.24
N ILE A 101 -0.62 2.17 4.91
CA ILE A 101 -0.39 0.93 5.67
C ILE A 101 0.77 1.20 6.62
N TYR A 102 0.48 1.20 7.92
CA TYR A 102 1.46 1.28 8.99
C TYR A 102 1.87 -0.13 9.43
N ILE A 103 3.17 -0.43 9.42
CA ILE A 103 3.72 -1.73 9.79
C ILE A 103 4.77 -1.55 10.90
N PRO A 104 4.43 -1.82 12.17
CA PRO A 104 5.38 -1.70 13.28
C PRO A 104 6.49 -2.76 13.16
N LEU A 105 7.75 -2.36 13.36
CA LEU A 105 8.91 -3.26 13.28
C LEU A 105 9.24 -3.90 14.63
N LYS A 106 8.83 -3.30 15.75
CA LYS A 106 9.07 -3.82 17.11
C LYS A 106 8.70 -5.32 17.27
N PRO A 107 7.53 -5.81 16.81
CA PRO A 107 7.17 -7.22 16.95
C PRO A 107 7.88 -8.17 15.96
N LEU A 108 8.66 -7.64 15.00
CA LEU A 108 9.30 -8.42 13.95
C LEU A 108 10.75 -8.75 14.31
N SER A 109 11.12 -10.03 14.14
CA SER A 109 12.52 -10.46 14.14
C SER A 109 13.30 -9.83 12.99
N MET A 110 14.64 -9.78 13.10
CA MET A 110 15.50 -9.26 12.02
C MET A 110 15.30 -9.95 10.68
N ALA A 111 15.13 -11.28 10.69
CA ALA A 111 14.85 -12.04 9.46
C ALA A 111 13.50 -11.66 8.83
N GLN A 112 12.47 -11.44 9.65
CA GLN A 112 11.16 -10.97 9.17
C GLN A 112 11.24 -9.56 8.62
N ARG A 113 11.98 -8.66 9.27
CA ARG A 113 12.21 -7.28 8.79
C ARG A 113 12.87 -7.27 7.42
N GLN A 114 13.97 -8.01 7.25
CA GLN A 114 14.67 -8.14 5.96
C GLN A 114 13.78 -8.74 4.88
N LYS A 115 12.96 -9.74 5.23
CA LYS A 115 12.02 -10.35 4.27
C LYS A 115 10.93 -9.36 3.87
N LEU A 116 10.38 -8.61 4.84
CA LEU A 116 9.37 -7.59 4.59
C LEU A 116 9.94 -6.47 3.71
N GLU A 117 11.14 -5.99 4.00
CA GLU A 117 11.83 -4.97 3.22
C GLU A 117 12.03 -5.40 1.77
N ARG A 118 12.47 -6.64 1.52
CA ARG A 118 12.57 -7.21 0.17
C ARG A 118 11.22 -7.24 -0.54
N LEU A 119 10.17 -7.72 0.13
CA LEU A 119 8.81 -7.75 -0.41
C LEU A 119 8.30 -6.34 -0.77
N LEU A 120 8.53 -5.35 0.08
CA LEU A 120 8.12 -3.97 -0.17
C LEU A 120 8.90 -3.34 -1.34
N ASN A 121 10.20 -3.62 -1.44
CA ASN A 121 11.02 -3.20 -2.58
C ASN A 121 10.55 -3.84 -3.90
N GLU A 122 10.18 -5.13 -3.88
CA GLU A 122 9.65 -5.85 -5.05
C GLU A 122 8.32 -5.26 -5.53
N GLU A 123 7.38 -4.99 -4.62
CA GLU A 123 5.98 -4.68 -4.97
C GLU A 123 5.69 -3.18 -5.06
N VAL A 124 6.23 -2.39 -4.13
CA VAL A 124 5.93 -0.96 -4.00
C VAL A 124 7.04 -0.14 -4.61
N GLY A 125 8.30 -0.53 -4.37
CA GLY A 125 9.52 0.16 -4.80
C GLY A 125 9.84 1.44 -4.02
N LYS A 126 8.83 2.14 -3.48
CA LYS A 126 9.01 3.30 -2.59
C LYS A 126 8.12 3.15 -1.35
N PHE A 127 8.74 3.08 -0.17
CA PHE A 127 8.09 3.10 1.13
C PHE A 127 8.93 3.97 2.08
N VAL A 128 8.31 4.46 3.14
CA VAL A 128 9.01 5.26 4.16
C VAL A 128 9.44 4.34 5.29
N THR A 129 10.66 4.55 5.77
CA THR A 129 11.20 3.89 6.96
C THR A 129 11.47 4.96 8.00
N VAL A 130 10.94 4.74 9.20
CA VAL A 130 11.19 5.60 10.36
C VAL A 130 11.74 4.72 11.46
N GLU A 131 12.83 5.16 12.08
CA GLU A 131 13.51 4.42 13.16
C GLU A 131 13.15 4.96 14.55
N GLN A 132 12.75 6.24 14.66
CA GLN A 132 12.45 6.91 15.93
C GLN A 132 11.21 7.81 15.83
N PRO A 133 10.42 7.95 16.91
CA PRO A 133 10.57 7.31 18.23
C PRO A 133 10.17 5.83 18.23
N PHE A 134 9.40 5.39 17.23
CA PHE A 134 8.99 4.01 17.05
C PHE A 134 9.39 3.53 15.65
N ALA A 135 10.00 2.36 15.55
CA ALA A 135 10.44 1.84 14.27
C ALA A 135 9.26 1.27 13.46
N TYR A 136 9.02 1.79 12.25
CA TYR A 136 7.96 1.32 11.35
C TYR A 136 8.33 1.45 9.86
N PHE A 137 7.66 0.63 9.05
CA PHE A 137 7.51 0.90 7.62
C PHE A 137 6.13 1.49 7.34
N LEU A 138 6.09 2.40 6.37
CA LEU A 138 4.88 3.08 5.94
C LEU A 138 4.75 3.00 4.42
N VAL A 139 3.58 2.53 3.96
CA VAL A 139 3.26 2.37 2.55
C VAL A 139 2.02 3.17 2.20
N ASP A 140 2.17 4.16 1.31
CA ASP A 140 1.03 4.88 0.74
C ASP A 140 0.36 4.05 -0.36
N ILE A 141 -0.88 3.61 -0.12
CA ILE A 141 -1.71 2.92 -1.13
C ILE A 141 -2.85 3.82 -1.65
N ARG A 142 -2.97 5.05 -1.16
CA ARG A 142 -4.03 6.01 -1.51
C ARG A 142 -5.40 5.36 -1.48
N ILE A 143 -6.06 5.24 -2.63
CA ILE A 143 -7.39 4.63 -2.78
C ILE A 143 -7.35 3.28 -3.49
N ALA A 144 -6.16 2.73 -3.74
CA ALA A 144 -5.95 1.53 -4.57
C ALA A 144 -6.29 0.22 -3.82
N ALA A 145 -7.57 0.02 -3.50
CA ALA A 145 -8.05 -1.11 -2.68
C ALA A 145 -7.67 -2.50 -3.23
N ARG A 146 -7.53 -2.64 -4.56
CA ARG A 146 -7.10 -3.91 -5.18
C ARG A 146 -5.64 -4.22 -4.82
N PHE A 147 -4.75 -3.27 -5.05
CA PHE A 147 -3.32 -3.38 -4.75
C PHE A 147 -3.09 -3.52 -3.25
N GLY A 148 -3.71 -2.66 -2.43
CA GLY A 148 -3.62 -2.74 -0.97
C GLY A 148 -4.09 -4.09 -0.45
N GLY A 149 -5.19 -4.64 -0.98
CA GLY A 149 -5.70 -5.94 -0.55
C GLY A 149 -4.75 -7.09 -0.91
N TYR A 150 -4.11 -7.03 -2.08
CA TYR A 150 -3.06 -7.97 -2.48
C TYR A 150 -1.83 -7.86 -1.57
N LEU A 151 -1.32 -6.65 -1.35
CA LEU A 151 -0.13 -6.39 -0.56
C LEU A 151 -0.31 -6.86 0.89
N LEU A 152 -1.43 -6.52 1.53
CA LEU A 152 -1.78 -6.97 2.87
C LEU A 152 -1.83 -8.50 2.97
N ALA A 153 -2.50 -9.16 2.02
CA ALA A 153 -2.59 -10.62 2.00
C ALA A 153 -1.21 -11.28 1.86
N ARG A 154 -0.31 -10.68 1.08
CA ARG A 154 1.06 -11.18 0.90
C ARG A 154 1.90 -10.99 2.15
N ILE A 155 1.84 -9.82 2.78
CA ILE A 155 2.55 -9.55 4.05
C ILE A 155 2.09 -10.52 5.14
N LEU A 156 0.77 -10.65 5.33
CA LEU A 156 0.19 -11.54 6.34
C LEU A 156 0.59 -13.00 6.13
N LYS A 157 0.58 -13.47 4.88
CA LYS A 157 0.96 -14.85 4.56
C LYS A 157 2.47 -15.09 4.65
N GLU A 158 3.29 -14.18 4.14
CA GLU A 158 4.73 -14.43 4.00
C GLU A 158 5.55 -14.04 5.22
N ILE A 159 5.14 -12.99 5.94
CA ILE A 159 5.86 -12.44 7.09
C ILE A 159 5.28 -12.97 8.39
N PHE A 160 3.95 -12.95 8.50
CA PHE A 160 3.24 -13.38 9.71
C PHE A 160 2.73 -14.83 9.65
N ARG A 161 2.84 -15.51 8.50
CA ARG A 161 2.41 -16.90 8.28
C ARG A 161 0.96 -17.14 8.73
N SER A 162 0.08 -16.15 8.50
CA SER A 162 -1.32 -16.19 8.91
C SER A 162 -2.26 -16.04 7.72
N GLU A 163 -3.31 -16.86 7.70
CA GLU A 163 -4.45 -16.72 6.79
C GLU A 163 -5.71 -16.16 7.50
N ASP A 164 -5.68 -16.09 8.84
CA ASP A 164 -6.80 -15.73 9.72
C ASP A 164 -6.57 -14.38 10.40
N ALA A 165 -6.35 -13.34 9.60
CA ALA A 165 -6.24 -11.98 10.12
C ALA A 165 -7.60 -11.30 10.24
N ASP A 166 -7.82 -10.58 11.33
CA ASP A 166 -9.01 -9.78 11.56
C ASP A 166 -8.77 -8.30 11.31
N PHE A 167 -9.82 -7.64 10.81
CA PHE A 167 -9.79 -6.23 10.43
C PHE A 167 -10.88 -5.53 11.22
N GLU A 168 -10.48 -4.65 12.13
CA GLU A 168 -11.38 -4.01 13.08
C GLU A 168 -11.23 -2.49 12.99
N LEU A 169 -12.35 -1.78 12.80
CA LEU A 169 -12.34 -0.32 12.86
C LEU A 169 -12.12 0.09 14.33
N ALA A 170 -11.12 0.92 14.55
CA ALA A 170 -10.72 1.39 15.86
C ALA A 170 -10.90 2.91 15.98
N ASP A 171 -10.97 3.38 17.22
CA ASP A 171 -11.00 4.80 17.53
C ASP A 171 -9.62 5.44 17.36
N GLU A 172 -9.56 6.76 17.24
CA GLU A 172 -8.29 7.52 17.16
C GLU A 172 -7.34 7.28 18.35
N GLY A 173 -7.89 6.84 19.51
CA GLY A 173 -7.08 6.40 20.65
C GLY A 173 -6.17 5.21 20.36
N SER A 174 -6.41 4.48 19.26
CA SER A 174 -5.60 3.35 18.81
C SER A 174 -4.45 3.74 17.88
N LEU A 175 -4.18 5.03 17.67
CA LEU A 175 -3.05 5.46 16.85
C LEU A 175 -1.71 4.96 17.45
N PRO A 176 -0.77 4.53 16.61
CA PRO A 176 0.43 3.82 17.07
C PRO A 176 1.50 4.70 17.74
N TYR A 177 1.32 6.02 17.71
CA TYR A 177 2.28 7.02 18.19
C TYR A 177 1.69 7.94 19.28
N ARG A 178 0.56 7.55 19.87
CA ARG A 178 0.04 8.19 21.09
C ARG A 178 0.73 7.66 22.34
#